data_AF-A0A844GBJ4-F1
#
_entry.id   AF-A0A844GBJ4-F1
#
_cell.length_a   1.000
_cell.length_b   1.000
_cell.length_c   1.000
_cell.angle_alpha   90.00
_cell.angle_beta   90.00
_cell.angle_gamma   90.00
#
_symmetry.space_group_name_H-M   'P 1'
#
loop_
_entity.id
_entity.type
_entity.pdbx_description
1 polymer ?
#
loop_
_entity_poly.entity_id
_entity_poly.type
_entity_poly.pdbx_seq_one_letter_code
_entity_poly.pdbx_strand_id
1 'polypeptide(L)'
;MAGHWKWPGSEPGGTGSGVTLNGGTLHTTDSFTTDKSITFLTGSTSQIIVDSAKNLTVGGEISGSGALIKSGGGTLEVSGAHNTFDGLTTINDGTVQIDNGASLGTGLIVLNGGTLETLSTLNTNQQVAVMGNSTVNVDAGTTATLGGTIANVGGSNGCFNKTGDGTLNMTGSATTANGTCVLEGTLRANGDLTSTVTVDAGAMLRGTGLINGGTTVSGTLAPGNSPGTLYSTGTVTMTSGSTYQEDIDGTGTGTGAGNYSRLLISGASSQFIANGTLMPILRGITFDPLIPGSSANNDFTPVLGNSFRIVSAQGGIVGRFSSLVQPSSGLSANTQLVAFYNEFGSNSIDLRLTPTSYARYFGGTNQNASQFGGALDSILAGQINGTDTQQQSDALYVLAGLNAEQLKAAGRGMAGEVHAAMAATAPAASRAVQDAVNSHLLQDQAGALGTDVAPARNIWFDTNVDHQQVDADSYSSGYKANRSQFTVGVDAYTTSQSRFGFGMSHAETDVAQEVGSGKLKENMLFFYGTHSLGRVYLDGMLSYGAADWTTSALRPIASDRRFVDQYQWIEQSG
;
A
#
# COMPACT_ATOMS: atom_id res chain seq x y z
N MET A 1 30.65 2.68 60.23
CA MET A 1 29.52 2.63 61.18
C MET A 1 28.25 2.92 60.39
N ALA A 2 27.41 1.91 60.16
CA ALA A 2 26.14 2.08 59.46
C ALA A 2 25.17 2.81 60.38
N GLY A 3 25.03 4.13 60.20
CA GLY A 3 24.04 4.92 60.92
C GLY A 3 22.67 4.70 60.31
N HIS A 4 21.86 3.83 60.89
CA HIS A 4 20.41 3.84 60.66
C HIS A 4 19.85 5.13 61.26
N TRP A 5 19.69 6.17 60.44
CA TRP A 5 18.95 7.36 60.85
C TRP A 5 17.45 7.06 60.77
N LYS A 6 16.85 6.73 61.93
CA LYS A 6 15.41 6.89 62.10
C LYS A 6 15.14 8.36 62.33
N TRP A 7 14.29 8.96 61.51
CA TRP A 7 13.81 10.33 61.70
C TRP A 7 13.20 10.47 63.11
N PRO A 8 13.80 11.24 64.03
CA PRO A 8 13.19 11.51 65.31
C PRO A 8 12.03 12.48 65.07
N GLY A 9 10.82 12.06 65.43
CA GLY A 9 9.61 12.80 65.16
C GLY A 9 9.63 14.24 65.67
N SER A 10 9.42 15.18 64.75
CA SER A 10 8.57 16.37 64.88
C SER A 10 8.52 17.10 63.53
N GLU A 11 7.34 17.08 62.91
CA GLU A 11 6.89 17.81 61.71
C GLU A 11 7.62 17.60 60.35
N PRO A 12 6.91 17.13 59.29
CA PRO A 12 7.50 16.90 57.95
C PRO A 12 7.80 18.17 57.11
N GLY A 13 7.59 19.39 57.61
CA GLY A 13 7.51 20.60 56.78
C GLY A 13 8.52 21.72 57.07
N GLY A 14 9.67 21.42 57.69
CA GLY A 14 10.62 22.47 58.13
C GLY A 14 11.59 22.95 57.03
N THR A 15 11.57 24.26 56.72
CA THR A 15 12.43 25.00 55.76
C THR A 15 13.91 25.18 56.16
N GLY A 16 14.46 24.30 57.01
CA GLY A 16 15.84 24.40 57.54
C GLY A 16 16.77 23.26 57.12
N SER A 17 18.05 23.58 56.87
CA SER A 17 19.26 22.77 56.60
C SER A 17 19.05 21.46 55.81
N GLY A 18 19.59 21.40 54.58
CA GLY A 18 19.58 20.21 53.73
C GLY A 18 20.18 18.95 54.37
N VAL A 19 19.87 17.80 53.78
CA VAL A 19 20.34 16.47 54.17
C VAL A 19 21.55 16.10 53.31
N THR A 20 22.72 15.93 53.93
CA THR A 20 23.91 15.44 53.23
C THR A 20 24.08 13.93 53.47
N LEU A 21 24.10 13.13 52.41
CA LEU A 21 24.31 11.69 52.45
C LEU A 21 25.75 11.36 51.98
N ASN A 22 26.52 10.70 52.86
CA ASN A 22 27.90 10.29 52.62
C ASN A 22 28.04 8.75 52.69
N GLY A 23 27.29 8.04 51.85
CA GLY A 23 27.37 6.58 51.76
C GLY A 23 26.52 5.82 52.76
N GLY A 24 25.46 6.45 53.29
CA GLY A 24 24.51 5.84 54.25
C GLY A 24 23.17 5.49 53.61
N THR A 25 22.31 4.83 54.39
CA THR A 25 20.94 4.48 53.99
C THR A 25 19.93 5.40 54.66
N LEU A 26 19.10 6.07 53.85
CA LEU A 26 17.84 6.67 54.27
C LEU A 26 16.73 5.63 54.07
N HIS A 27 16.13 5.16 55.16
CA HIS A 27 15.06 4.17 55.12
C HIS A 27 13.71 4.80 55.48
N THR A 28 12.85 4.92 54.48
CA THR A 28 11.49 5.44 54.58
C THR A 28 10.53 4.31 54.91
N THR A 29 9.99 4.33 56.13
CA THR A 29 9.05 3.33 56.65
C THR A 29 7.59 3.82 56.65
N ASP A 30 7.38 5.13 56.44
CA ASP A 30 6.06 5.77 56.28
C ASP A 30 6.09 6.78 55.14
N SER A 31 4.93 7.09 54.56
CA SER A 31 4.87 8.04 53.44
C SER A 31 4.98 9.48 53.92
N PHE A 32 5.84 10.28 53.29
CA PHE A 32 5.96 11.72 53.56
C PHE A 32 6.61 12.49 52.41
N THR A 33 6.46 13.81 52.45
CA THR A 33 7.11 14.76 51.55
C THR A 33 8.18 15.55 52.31
N THR A 34 9.30 15.87 51.65
CA THR A 34 10.35 16.74 52.18
C THR A 34 10.80 17.76 51.15
N ASP A 35 10.83 19.03 51.54
CA ASP A 35 11.37 20.14 50.73
C ASP A 35 12.84 20.45 51.07
N LYS A 36 13.46 19.67 51.95
CA LYS A 36 14.88 19.79 52.27
C LYS A 36 15.71 19.40 51.06
N SER A 37 16.73 20.19 50.75
CA SER A 37 17.73 19.79 49.76
C SER A 37 18.43 18.51 50.18
N ILE A 38 18.75 17.63 49.23
CA ILE A 38 19.51 16.40 49.46
C ILE A 38 20.82 16.49 48.67
N THR A 39 21.96 16.35 49.35
CA THR A 39 23.28 16.36 48.69
C THR A 39 23.96 15.00 48.86
N PHE A 40 24.33 14.37 47.75
CA PHE A 40 25.11 13.13 47.74
C PHE A 40 26.60 13.44 47.57
N LEU A 41 27.43 13.09 48.55
CA LEU A 41 28.86 13.45 48.52
C LEU A 41 29.65 12.64 47.50
N THR A 42 30.58 13.31 46.82
CA THR A 42 31.52 12.73 45.86
C THR A 42 32.22 11.49 46.43
N GLY A 43 32.28 10.42 45.62
CA GLY A 43 32.97 9.18 46.00
C GLY A 43 32.20 8.31 47.01
N SER A 44 30.96 8.68 47.36
CA SER A 44 30.09 7.87 48.21
C SER A 44 28.97 7.18 47.42
N THR A 45 28.39 6.12 47.96
CA THR A 45 27.20 5.45 47.41
C THR A 45 26.14 5.38 48.50
N SER A 46 25.14 6.25 48.40
CA SER A 46 24.06 6.34 49.36
C SER A 46 22.83 5.58 48.88
N GLN A 47 22.01 5.10 49.81
CA GLN A 47 20.82 4.32 49.49
C GLN A 47 19.57 5.01 50.01
N ILE A 48 18.51 5.03 49.21
CA ILE A 48 17.15 5.33 49.65
C ILE A 48 16.34 4.05 49.55
N ILE A 49 15.87 3.54 50.69
CA ILE A 49 14.92 2.43 50.74
C ILE A 49 13.55 3.00 51.05
N VAL A 50 12.57 2.72 50.18
CA VAL A 50 11.17 3.04 50.46
C VAL A 50 10.41 1.73 50.59
N ASP A 51 9.80 1.50 51.75
CA ASP A 51 9.03 0.29 52.02
C ASP A 51 7.84 0.16 51.05
N SER A 52 7.42 -1.09 50.81
CA SER A 52 6.29 -1.37 49.91
C SER A 52 5.03 -0.59 50.33
N ALA A 53 4.31 -0.06 49.33
CA ALA A 53 3.14 0.79 49.50
C ALA A 53 3.39 2.11 50.27
N LYS A 54 4.65 2.54 50.41
CA LYS A 54 5.03 3.86 50.94
C LYS A 54 5.59 4.75 49.83
N ASN A 55 5.47 6.06 50.04
CA ASN A 55 5.93 7.08 49.11
C ASN A 55 6.83 8.09 49.82
N LEU A 56 8.04 8.32 49.29
CA LEU A 56 8.87 9.46 49.66
C LEU A 56 8.83 10.46 48.51
N THR A 57 8.29 11.65 48.74
CA THR A 57 8.36 12.76 47.79
C THR A 57 9.47 13.73 48.19
N VAL A 58 10.43 13.96 47.30
CA VAL A 58 11.53 14.91 47.47
C VAL A 58 11.27 16.13 46.57
N GLY A 59 10.79 17.20 47.18
CA GLY A 59 10.57 18.49 46.51
C GLY A 59 11.78 19.43 46.56
N GLY A 60 12.70 19.20 47.48
CA GLY A 60 13.95 19.98 47.60
C GLY A 60 14.97 19.63 46.51
N GLU A 61 15.92 20.55 46.26
CA GLU A 61 17.00 20.32 45.28
C GLU A 61 17.87 19.11 45.65
N ILE A 62 18.09 18.24 44.66
CA ILE A 62 19.07 17.16 44.73
C ILE A 62 20.38 17.59 44.04
N SER A 63 21.50 17.46 44.73
CA SER A 63 22.82 17.93 44.27
C SER A 63 23.96 16.96 44.60
N GLY A 64 25.14 17.20 44.02
CA GLY A 64 26.36 16.44 44.27
C GLY A 64 26.59 15.26 43.30
N SER A 65 27.73 14.59 43.46
CA SER A 65 28.24 13.57 42.54
C SER A 65 28.36 12.16 43.13
N GLY A 66 27.90 11.97 44.38
CA GLY A 66 27.79 10.64 44.97
C GLY A 66 26.73 9.78 44.26
N ALA A 67 26.87 8.46 44.29
CA ALA A 67 25.87 7.57 43.72
C ALA A 67 24.63 7.46 44.61
N LEU A 68 23.44 7.37 43.99
CA LEU A 68 22.18 7.04 44.63
C LEU A 68 21.74 5.63 44.23
N ILE A 69 21.39 4.80 45.20
CA ILE A 69 20.69 3.53 44.99
C ILE A 69 19.26 3.64 45.56
N LYS A 70 18.24 3.55 44.71
CA LYS A 70 16.85 3.32 45.12
C LYS A 70 16.60 1.83 45.28
N SER A 71 16.02 1.43 46.42
CA SER A 71 15.59 0.06 46.70
C SER A 71 14.27 0.04 47.47
N GLY A 72 13.74 -1.15 47.73
CA GLY A 72 12.44 -1.35 48.36
C GLY A 72 11.27 -1.10 47.40
N GLY A 73 10.18 -1.85 47.57
CA GLY A 73 9.05 -1.86 46.64
C GLY A 73 8.14 -0.63 46.65
N GLY A 74 8.47 0.42 47.42
CA GLY A 74 7.74 1.70 47.43
C GLY A 74 8.23 2.70 46.38
N THR A 75 7.64 3.89 46.40
CA THR A 75 7.88 4.95 45.41
C THR A 75 8.77 6.06 45.96
N LEU A 76 9.79 6.45 45.20
CA LEU A 76 10.54 7.69 45.39
C LEU A 76 10.13 8.68 44.30
N GLU A 77 9.39 9.71 44.66
CA GLU A 77 9.01 10.79 43.76
C GLU A 77 10.02 11.93 43.87
N VAL A 78 10.54 12.37 42.72
CA VAL A 78 11.55 13.43 42.62
C VAL A 78 10.98 14.58 41.78
N SER A 79 10.45 15.60 42.44
CA SER A 79 9.74 16.72 41.83
C SER A 79 10.56 18.03 41.74
N GLY A 80 11.84 17.98 42.13
CA GLY A 80 12.74 19.13 42.04
C GLY A 80 13.06 19.50 40.59
N ALA A 81 12.64 20.69 40.15
CA ALA A 81 12.79 21.15 38.76
C ALA A 81 14.22 21.54 38.33
N HIS A 82 15.18 21.57 39.26
CA HIS A 82 16.54 22.07 39.01
C HIS A 82 17.61 21.24 39.73
N ASN A 83 17.46 19.92 39.75
CA ASN A 83 18.44 19.07 40.42
C ASN A 83 19.79 19.14 39.67
N THR A 84 20.83 19.58 40.37
CA THR A 84 22.22 19.71 39.88
C THR A 84 23.04 18.43 40.07
N PHE A 85 22.38 17.36 40.51
CA PHE A 85 22.94 16.03 40.70
C PHE A 85 23.60 15.49 39.42
N ASP A 86 24.86 15.07 39.51
CA ASP A 86 25.61 14.46 38.38
C ASP A 86 26.10 13.05 38.71
N GLY A 87 25.80 12.55 39.92
CA GLY A 87 26.02 11.18 40.32
C GLY A 87 25.11 10.19 39.60
N LEU A 88 25.50 8.91 39.60
CA LEU A 88 24.67 7.85 39.02
C LEU A 88 23.46 7.54 39.92
N THR A 89 22.31 7.25 39.31
CA THR A 89 21.11 6.75 40.00
C THR A 89 20.87 5.30 39.61
N THR A 90 20.91 4.37 40.56
CA THR A 90 20.55 2.96 40.36
C THR A 90 19.18 2.67 40.96
N ILE A 91 18.27 2.10 40.16
CA ILE A 91 16.92 1.71 40.58
C ILE A 91 16.87 0.17 40.63
N ASN A 92 17.10 -0.38 41.82
CA ASN A 92 17.09 -1.84 42.02
C ASN A 92 15.68 -2.42 42.19
N ASP A 93 14.76 -1.64 42.77
CA ASP A 93 13.40 -2.11 43.09
C ASP A 93 12.44 -0.93 43.35
N GLY A 94 11.15 -1.21 43.22
CA GLY A 94 10.06 -0.24 43.30
C GLY A 94 10.10 0.77 42.16
N THR A 95 9.61 1.98 42.45
CA THR A 95 9.44 3.02 41.43
C THR A 95 10.20 4.29 41.80
N VAL A 96 10.84 4.90 40.81
CA VAL A 96 11.24 6.31 40.86
C VAL A 96 10.32 7.09 39.93
N GLN A 97 9.57 8.03 40.49
CA GLN A 97 8.68 8.92 39.74
C GLN A 97 9.40 10.24 39.47
N ILE A 98 9.31 10.70 38.22
CA ILE A 98 9.86 11.99 37.78
C ILE A 98 8.80 12.78 37.02
N ASP A 99 8.78 14.08 37.23
CA ASP A 99 7.86 15.02 36.60
C ASP A 99 8.57 16.05 35.70
N ASN A 100 9.89 15.96 35.57
CA ASN A 100 10.67 16.80 34.68
C ASN A 100 11.97 16.12 34.23
N GLY A 101 12.52 16.58 33.09
CA GLY A 101 13.72 16.00 32.48
C GLY A 101 15.01 16.16 33.31
N ALA A 102 15.01 17.08 34.27
CA ALA A 102 16.13 17.34 35.17
C ALA A 102 15.94 16.71 36.55
N SER A 103 14.85 15.98 36.82
CA SER A 103 14.55 15.39 38.13
C SER A 103 15.69 14.51 38.66
N LEU A 104 16.37 13.75 37.80
CA LEU A 104 17.52 12.92 38.20
C LEU A 104 18.86 13.55 37.83
N GLY A 105 18.87 14.84 37.52
CA GLY A 105 20.05 15.60 37.13
C GLY A 105 20.63 15.14 35.80
N THR A 106 21.95 14.95 35.74
CA THR A 106 22.69 14.66 34.49
C THR A 106 23.44 13.33 34.49
N GLY A 107 23.53 12.64 35.63
CA GLY A 107 24.26 11.39 35.75
C GLY A 107 23.58 10.20 35.06
N LEU A 108 24.28 9.07 35.00
CA LEU A 108 23.77 7.81 34.43
C LEU A 108 22.58 7.27 35.24
N ILE A 109 21.52 6.87 34.56
CA ILE A 109 20.43 6.10 35.16
C ILE A 109 20.71 4.61 34.93
N VAL A 110 20.76 3.81 35.99
CA VAL A 110 20.87 2.35 35.94
C VAL A 110 19.54 1.75 36.38
N LEU A 111 18.78 1.17 35.46
CA LEU A 111 17.61 0.36 35.79
C LEU A 111 18.08 -1.07 36.05
N ASN A 112 17.86 -1.57 37.26
CA ASN A 112 18.28 -2.91 37.66
C ASN A 112 17.12 -3.69 38.29
N GLY A 113 16.02 -3.84 37.54
CA GLY A 113 14.81 -4.52 37.98
C GLY A 113 13.71 -3.60 38.50
N GLY A 114 14.00 -2.32 38.73
CA GLY A 114 13.00 -1.32 39.11
C GLY A 114 12.37 -0.58 37.94
N THR A 115 11.46 0.34 38.29
CA THR A 115 10.70 1.15 37.33
C THR A 115 11.10 2.63 37.41
N LEU A 116 11.37 3.24 36.26
CA LEU A 116 11.34 4.69 36.10
C LEU A 116 9.97 5.08 35.54
N GLU A 117 9.22 5.88 36.28
CA GLU A 117 7.89 6.34 35.89
C GLU A 117 7.92 7.84 35.61
N THR A 118 7.39 8.26 34.46
CA THR A 118 7.32 9.66 34.08
C THR A 118 5.89 10.16 34.16
N LEU A 119 5.66 11.16 35.00
CA LEU A 119 4.34 11.74 35.30
C LEU A 119 3.97 12.90 34.36
N SER A 120 4.91 13.35 33.53
CA SER A 120 4.73 14.50 32.64
C SER A 120 5.45 14.29 31.31
N THR A 121 5.12 15.14 30.34
CA THR A 121 5.91 15.24 29.13
C THR A 121 7.28 15.81 29.42
N LEU A 122 8.33 15.05 29.11
CA LEU A 122 9.72 15.42 29.40
C LEU A 122 10.69 14.96 28.32
N ASN A 123 11.88 15.55 28.34
CA ASN A 123 13.02 15.11 27.55
C ASN A 123 14.24 14.94 28.45
N THR A 124 15.07 13.94 28.16
CA THR A 124 16.37 13.78 28.81
C THR A 124 17.35 13.16 27.84
N ASN A 125 18.60 13.63 27.90
CA ASN A 125 19.72 13.05 27.17
C ASN A 125 20.61 12.18 28.06
N GLN A 126 20.17 11.90 29.29
CA GLN A 126 20.87 11.00 30.19
C GLN A 126 21.00 9.61 29.56
N GLN A 127 22.16 8.99 29.78
CA GLN A 127 22.35 7.60 29.42
C GLN A 127 21.51 6.71 30.35
N VAL A 128 21.03 5.60 29.80
CA VAL A 128 20.30 4.57 30.55
C VAL A 128 21.04 3.25 30.44
N ALA A 129 21.53 2.76 31.56
CA ALA A 129 22.07 1.43 31.72
C ALA A 129 20.93 0.49 32.10
N VAL A 130 20.76 -0.61 31.37
CA VAL A 130 19.72 -1.61 31.63
C VAL A 130 20.35 -2.87 32.18
N MET A 131 19.83 -3.30 33.33
CA MET A 131 20.14 -4.53 34.03
C MET A 131 18.84 -5.24 34.43
N GLY A 132 18.82 -6.57 34.45
CA GLY A 132 17.62 -7.33 34.86
C GLY A 132 16.38 -7.07 33.99
N ASN A 133 15.18 -7.23 34.56
CA ASN A 133 13.91 -6.91 33.90
C ASN A 133 13.48 -5.50 34.29
N SER A 134 13.83 -4.52 33.47
CA SER A 134 13.72 -3.10 33.82
C SER A 134 12.61 -2.41 33.04
N THR A 135 11.97 -1.42 33.66
CA THR A 135 10.76 -0.80 33.12
C THR A 135 10.89 0.71 33.04
N VAL A 136 10.40 1.27 31.93
CA VAL A 136 10.01 2.67 31.81
C VAL A 136 8.49 2.73 31.67
N ASN A 137 7.84 3.33 32.66
CA ASN A 137 6.42 3.59 32.67
C ASN A 137 6.18 5.06 32.26
N VAL A 138 5.27 5.29 31.32
CA VAL A 138 4.90 6.64 30.88
C VAL A 138 3.40 6.84 31.07
N ASP A 139 3.03 7.83 31.86
CA ASP A 139 1.63 8.11 32.18
C ASP A 139 0.80 8.50 30.96
N ALA A 140 -0.49 8.18 31.01
CA ALA A 140 -1.46 8.47 29.97
C ALA A 140 -1.43 9.97 29.56
N GLY A 141 -1.42 10.23 28.26
CA GLY A 141 -1.43 11.60 27.71
C GLY A 141 -0.08 12.32 27.79
N THR A 142 0.98 11.67 28.27
CA THR A 142 2.33 12.24 28.35
C THR A 142 3.30 11.58 27.37
N THR A 143 4.41 12.26 27.09
CA THR A 143 5.52 11.73 26.28
C THR A 143 6.86 11.87 26.99
N ALA A 144 7.55 10.77 27.25
CA ALA A 144 8.92 10.76 27.72
C ALA A 144 9.88 10.57 26.54
N THR A 145 10.75 11.55 26.29
CA THR A 145 11.80 11.44 25.27
C THR A 145 13.14 11.07 25.89
N LEU A 146 13.68 9.92 25.52
CA LEU A 146 15.02 9.45 25.89
C LEU A 146 15.97 9.59 24.69
N GLY A 147 16.83 10.61 24.74
CA GLY A 147 17.81 10.91 23.70
C GLY A 147 19.20 10.33 23.94
N GLY A 148 19.52 9.96 25.18
CA GLY A 148 20.78 9.31 25.52
C GLY A 148 20.83 7.85 25.07
N THR A 149 22.03 7.26 25.06
CA THR A 149 22.22 5.84 24.75
C THR A 149 21.60 4.97 25.84
N ILE A 150 20.82 3.97 25.43
CA ILE A 150 20.36 2.87 26.28
C ILE A 150 21.28 1.67 26.04
N ALA A 151 22.02 1.24 27.06
CA ALA A 151 23.00 0.17 26.96
C ALA A 151 22.75 -0.91 28.00
N ASN A 152 22.79 -2.17 27.58
CA ASN A 152 22.83 -3.28 28.52
C ASN A 152 24.20 -3.35 29.22
N VAL A 153 24.19 -3.35 30.55
CA VAL A 153 25.40 -3.43 31.38
C VAL A 153 25.33 -4.59 32.37
N GLY A 154 25.39 -5.83 31.86
CA GLY A 154 25.36 -7.04 32.68
C GLY A 154 24.62 -8.20 32.02
N GLY A 155 24.68 -9.39 32.61
CA GLY A 155 24.02 -10.61 32.11
C GLY A 155 22.51 -10.64 32.36
N SER A 156 21.80 -9.56 31.98
CA SER A 156 20.36 -9.41 32.19
C SER A 156 19.59 -10.48 31.44
N ASN A 157 18.68 -11.17 32.15
CA ASN A 157 17.76 -12.16 31.57
C ASN A 157 16.38 -11.58 31.22
N GLY A 158 16.16 -10.27 31.42
CA GLY A 158 14.89 -9.59 31.19
C GLY A 158 14.89 -8.67 29.98
N CYS A 159 13.69 -8.33 29.51
CA CYS A 159 13.46 -7.37 28.44
C CYS A 159 13.51 -5.94 28.98
N PHE A 160 13.76 -4.95 28.11
CA PHE A 160 13.53 -3.55 28.45
C PHE A 160 12.06 -3.22 28.19
N ASN A 161 11.29 -3.03 29.26
CA ASN A 161 9.84 -2.90 29.19
C ASN A 161 9.40 -1.44 29.05
N LYS A 162 8.50 -1.20 28.11
CA LYS A 162 7.67 0.00 28.06
C LYS A 162 6.27 -0.34 28.56
N THR A 163 5.84 0.29 29.64
CA THR A 163 4.48 0.20 30.22
C THR A 163 3.82 1.58 30.32
N GLY A 164 2.56 1.62 30.77
CA GLY A 164 1.75 2.83 30.85
C GLY A 164 1.21 3.29 29.49
N ASP A 165 0.05 3.92 29.49
CA ASP A 165 -0.66 4.30 28.25
C ASP A 165 0.00 5.46 27.48
N GLY A 166 0.98 6.14 28.07
CA GLY A 166 1.73 7.22 27.45
C GLY A 166 2.72 6.78 26.37
N THR A 167 3.46 7.76 25.84
CA THR A 167 4.42 7.55 24.75
C THR A 167 5.87 7.60 25.23
N LEU A 168 6.63 6.53 25.00
CA LEU A 168 8.09 6.55 25.11
C LEU A 168 8.69 6.84 23.73
N ASN A 169 9.37 7.96 23.60
CA ASN A 169 10.06 8.37 22.39
C ASN A 169 11.57 8.13 22.53
N MET A 170 12.09 7.15 21.84
CA MET A 170 13.52 6.80 21.87
C MET A 170 14.18 7.39 20.64
N THR A 171 15.01 8.42 20.82
CA THR A 171 15.75 9.08 19.73
C THR A 171 17.24 8.75 19.74
N GLY A 172 17.76 8.24 20.86
CA GLY A 172 19.12 7.71 20.97
C GLY A 172 19.25 6.26 20.49
N SER A 173 20.47 5.72 20.56
CA SER A 173 20.70 4.29 20.30
C SER A 173 20.31 3.44 21.51
N ALA A 174 19.74 2.26 21.26
CA ALA A 174 19.30 1.33 22.31
C ALA A 174 19.73 -0.10 22.01
N THR A 175 20.66 -0.60 22.82
CA THR A 175 21.18 -1.98 22.77
C THR A 175 20.81 -2.71 24.05
N THR A 176 19.79 -3.56 23.98
CA THR A 176 19.31 -4.35 25.12
C THR A 176 19.53 -5.85 24.85
N ALA A 177 19.83 -6.64 25.89
CA ALA A 177 20.24 -8.04 25.72
C ALA A 177 19.11 -8.95 25.21
N ASN A 178 17.89 -8.77 25.73
CA ASN A 178 16.72 -9.58 25.37
C ASN A 178 15.65 -8.77 24.61
N GLY A 179 16.05 -7.64 24.02
CA GLY A 179 15.15 -6.80 23.24
C GLY A 179 14.38 -5.76 24.05
N THR A 180 13.49 -5.08 23.35
CA THR A 180 12.56 -4.07 23.88
C THR A 180 11.14 -4.62 23.79
N CYS A 181 10.43 -4.62 24.92
CA CYS A 181 9.08 -5.16 25.02
C CYS A 181 8.11 -4.01 25.26
N VAL A 182 7.25 -3.74 24.28
CA VAL A 182 6.20 -2.74 24.38
C VAL A 182 4.96 -3.43 24.91
N LEU A 183 4.73 -3.31 26.20
CA LEU A 183 3.65 -3.97 26.91
C LEU A 183 2.38 -3.13 26.88
N GLU A 184 2.52 -1.80 27.02
CA GLU A 184 1.40 -0.85 27.04
C GLU A 184 1.80 0.50 26.38
N GLY A 185 0.78 1.24 25.94
CA GLY A 185 0.92 2.55 25.33
C GLY A 185 1.72 2.51 24.02
N THR A 186 2.49 3.57 23.76
CA THR A 186 3.22 3.73 22.49
C THR A 186 4.73 3.77 22.70
N LEU A 187 5.47 2.98 21.92
CA LEU A 187 6.89 3.17 21.69
C LEU A 187 7.10 3.85 20.33
N ARG A 188 7.85 4.95 20.31
CA ARG A 188 8.39 5.56 19.09
C ARG A 188 9.87 5.26 18.95
N ALA A 189 10.19 4.36 18.02
CA ALA A 189 11.56 4.03 17.63
C ALA A 189 12.05 5.07 16.61
N ASN A 190 12.54 6.20 17.10
CA ASN A 190 13.07 7.30 16.28
C ASN A 190 14.60 7.33 16.21
N GLY A 191 15.28 6.59 17.08
CA GLY A 191 16.71 6.32 17.04
C GLY A 191 17.04 4.92 16.49
N ASP A 192 18.14 4.35 16.96
CA ASP A 192 18.64 3.04 16.52
C ASP A 192 18.42 1.98 17.59
N LEU A 193 17.42 1.12 17.41
CA LEU A 193 17.17 -0.03 18.29
C LEU A 193 17.91 -1.24 17.72
N THR A 194 18.96 -1.71 18.38
CA THR A 194 19.87 -2.76 17.87
C THR A 194 19.54 -4.17 18.35
N SER A 195 18.31 -4.37 18.80
CA SER A 195 17.83 -5.61 19.40
C SER A 195 16.41 -5.91 18.94
N THR A 196 15.89 -7.08 19.31
CA THR A 196 14.52 -7.48 18.95
C THR A 196 13.48 -6.57 19.60
N VAL A 197 12.34 -6.38 18.95
CA VAL A 197 11.20 -5.64 19.50
C VAL A 197 9.97 -6.54 19.54
N THR A 198 9.29 -6.60 20.68
CA THR A 198 7.97 -7.23 20.79
C THR A 198 6.93 -6.18 21.14
N VAL A 199 5.74 -6.31 20.55
CA VAL A 199 4.62 -5.39 20.78
C VAL A 199 3.41 -6.21 21.22
N ASP A 200 3.01 -6.08 22.47
CA ASP A 200 1.89 -6.84 23.01
C ASP A 200 0.55 -6.27 22.55
N ALA A 201 -0.52 -7.04 22.75
CA ALA A 201 -1.87 -6.61 22.41
C ALA A 201 -2.24 -5.33 23.19
N GLY A 202 -2.77 -4.32 22.49
CA GLY A 202 -3.08 -3.00 23.07
C GLY A 202 -1.92 -2.00 23.04
N ALA A 203 -0.67 -2.46 22.82
CA ALA A 203 0.48 -1.59 22.64
C ALA A 203 0.68 -1.18 21.16
N MET A 204 1.43 -0.11 20.94
CA MET A 204 1.76 0.40 19.61
C MET A 204 3.27 0.62 19.45
N LEU A 205 3.81 0.16 18.33
CA LEU A 205 5.14 0.53 17.83
C LEU A 205 4.99 1.45 16.62
N ARG A 206 5.76 2.54 16.63
CA ARG A 206 5.87 3.47 15.51
C ARG A 206 7.24 4.15 15.47
N GLY A 207 7.42 5.13 14.59
CA GLY A 207 8.63 5.95 14.50
C GLY A 207 9.32 5.89 13.15
N THR A 208 10.43 6.62 13.02
CA THR A 208 11.17 6.78 11.75
C THR A 208 12.61 6.26 11.80
N GLY A 209 12.98 5.59 12.89
CA GLY A 209 14.34 5.11 13.14
C GLY A 209 14.64 3.75 12.51
N LEU A 210 15.70 3.13 13.00
CA LEU A 210 16.16 1.81 12.57
C LEU A 210 15.93 0.78 13.68
N ILE A 211 15.32 -0.36 13.33
CA ILE A 211 15.24 -1.54 14.18
C ILE A 211 16.15 -2.62 13.59
N ASN A 212 17.36 -2.74 14.14
CA ASN A 212 18.33 -3.76 13.78
C ASN A 212 18.12 -5.04 14.62
N GLY A 213 16.98 -5.68 14.41
CA GLY A 213 16.54 -6.90 15.10
C GLY A 213 15.17 -7.36 14.61
N GLY A 214 14.81 -8.61 14.90
CA GLY A 214 13.48 -9.12 14.58
C GLY A 214 12.39 -8.37 15.34
N THR A 215 11.25 -8.13 14.70
CA THR A 215 10.09 -7.47 15.33
C THR A 215 8.88 -8.41 15.31
N THR A 216 8.23 -8.63 16.46
CA THR A 216 6.98 -9.41 16.55
C THR A 216 5.87 -8.54 17.10
N VAL A 217 4.73 -8.50 16.40
CA VAL A 217 3.64 -7.56 16.70
C VAL A 217 2.35 -8.32 16.96
N SER A 218 1.83 -8.20 18.18
CA SER A 218 0.49 -8.63 18.62
C SER A 218 -0.47 -7.46 18.80
N GLY A 219 0.06 -6.25 19.06
CA GLY A 219 -0.70 -5.00 19.06
C GLY A 219 -0.71 -4.31 17.69
N THR A 220 -0.32 -3.04 17.67
CA THR A 220 -0.32 -2.20 16.47
C THR A 220 1.09 -1.85 16.01
N LEU A 221 1.36 -2.02 14.72
CA LEU A 221 2.51 -1.43 14.04
C LEU A 221 2.02 -0.27 13.17
N ALA A 222 2.52 0.94 13.43
CA ALA A 222 2.18 2.15 12.70
C ALA A 222 3.47 2.84 12.23
N PRO A 223 4.06 2.45 11.08
CA PRO A 223 5.34 3.03 10.66
C PRO A 223 5.29 4.56 10.52
N GLY A 224 6.39 5.22 10.85
CA GLY A 224 6.49 6.68 10.80
C GLY A 224 5.93 7.41 12.02
N ASN A 225 6.15 8.72 12.03
CA ASN A 225 5.55 9.64 13.00
C ASN A 225 4.26 10.29 12.43
N SER A 226 3.50 9.53 11.62
CA SER A 226 2.25 9.94 10.94
C SER A 226 2.41 11.15 10.00
N PRO A 227 2.66 10.94 8.70
CA PRO A 227 3.28 9.78 8.07
C PRO A 227 4.81 9.78 8.15
N GLY A 228 5.44 8.64 7.82
CA GLY A 228 6.91 8.54 7.71
C GLY A 228 7.40 7.12 7.44
N THR A 229 8.72 6.94 7.33
CA THR A 229 9.34 5.63 7.05
C THR A 229 10.02 5.05 8.27
N LEU A 230 9.65 3.84 8.69
CA LEU A 230 10.37 3.02 9.67
C LEU A 230 11.27 2.01 8.95
N TYR A 231 12.48 1.82 9.45
CA TYR A 231 13.45 0.89 8.88
C TYR A 231 13.64 -0.33 9.79
N SER A 232 13.80 -1.50 9.19
CA SER A 232 14.23 -2.71 9.89
C SER A 232 15.31 -3.46 9.10
N THR A 233 16.18 -4.17 9.79
CA THR A 233 17.11 -5.14 9.16
C THR A 233 16.70 -6.59 9.43
N GLY A 234 15.73 -6.82 10.33
CA GLY A 234 15.27 -8.13 10.74
C GLY A 234 13.88 -8.44 10.18
N THR A 235 13.48 -9.71 10.25
CA THR A 235 12.11 -10.10 9.90
C THR A 235 11.11 -9.40 10.81
N VAL A 236 10.05 -8.83 10.20
CA VAL A 236 8.91 -8.25 10.91
C VAL A 236 7.74 -9.21 10.77
N THR A 237 7.20 -9.64 11.91
CA THR A 237 6.13 -10.63 11.99
C THR A 237 4.89 -10.01 12.62
N MET A 238 3.83 -9.88 11.81
CA MET A 238 2.49 -9.57 12.32
C MET A 238 1.84 -10.87 12.79
N THR A 239 1.30 -10.90 14.01
CA THR A 239 0.59 -12.06 14.55
C THR A 239 -0.92 -11.94 14.31
N SER A 240 -1.67 -13.01 14.57
CA SER A 240 -3.14 -12.95 14.46
C SER A 240 -3.72 -11.96 15.47
N GLY A 241 -4.68 -11.12 15.04
CA GLY A 241 -5.28 -10.07 15.86
C GLY A 241 -4.50 -8.76 15.91
N SER A 242 -3.25 -8.74 15.41
CA SER A 242 -2.47 -7.50 15.29
C SER A 242 -3.02 -6.57 14.21
N THR A 243 -2.62 -5.29 14.27
CA THR A 243 -3.01 -4.26 13.29
C THR A 243 -1.78 -3.62 12.68
N TYR A 244 -1.71 -3.56 11.34
CA TYR A 244 -0.82 -2.67 10.62
C TYR A 244 -1.60 -1.40 10.29
N GLN A 245 -1.29 -0.29 10.96
CA GLN A 245 -1.90 1.00 10.71
C GLN A 245 -1.06 1.76 9.69
N GLU A 246 -1.71 2.22 8.62
CA GLU A 246 -1.05 2.90 7.51
C GLU A 246 -1.59 4.32 7.37
N ASP A 247 -0.79 5.33 7.73
CA ASP A 247 -1.22 6.73 7.60
C ASP A 247 -0.89 7.26 6.20
N ILE A 248 -1.90 7.75 5.49
CA ILE A 248 -1.78 8.27 4.11
C ILE A 248 -2.30 9.72 4.08
N ASP A 249 -1.39 10.69 3.95
CA ASP A 249 -1.71 12.11 3.85
C ASP A 249 -1.18 12.73 2.54
N GLY A 250 -0.86 11.87 1.56
CA GLY A 250 -0.40 12.25 0.23
C GLY A 250 0.34 11.11 -0.46
N THR A 251 0.97 11.42 -1.60
CA THR A 251 1.68 10.43 -2.42
C THR A 251 3.20 10.48 -2.25
N GLY A 252 3.72 11.43 -1.46
CA GLY A 252 5.14 11.52 -1.14
C GLY A 252 5.60 10.42 -0.18
N THR A 253 6.91 10.22 -0.08
CA THR A 253 7.52 9.17 0.77
C THR A 253 8.41 9.72 1.88
N GLY A 254 8.37 11.03 2.10
CA GLY A 254 9.04 11.72 3.20
C GLY A 254 8.30 11.57 4.53
N THR A 255 8.45 12.58 5.39
CA THR A 255 7.78 12.64 6.69
C THR A 255 6.72 13.74 6.71
N GLY A 256 5.64 13.49 7.45
CA GLY A 256 4.56 14.45 7.64
C GLY A 256 3.72 14.71 6.39
N ALA A 257 3.08 15.88 6.34
CA ALA A 257 1.99 16.16 5.42
C ALA A 257 2.39 16.02 3.94
N GLY A 258 1.48 15.51 3.11
CA GLY A 258 1.74 15.22 1.70
C GLY A 258 2.44 13.88 1.45
N ASN A 259 2.72 13.09 2.48
CA ASN A 259 3.38 11.79 2.38
C ASN A 259 2.49 10.64 2.88
N TYR A 260 2.96 9.40 2.75
CA TYR A 260 2.35 8.22 3.35
C TYR A 260 3.39 7.38 4.11
N SER A 261 2.90 6.47 4.95
CA SER A 261 3.74 5.69 5.87
C SER A 261 4.37 4.48 5.19
N ARG A 262 5.55 4.08 5.66
CA ARG A 262 6.30 3.00 5.01
C ARG A 262 7.08 2.19 6.02
N LEU A 263 7.09 0.87 5.82
CA LEU A 263 8.03 -0.05 6.44
C LEU A 263 9.03 -0.56 5.39
N LEU A 264 10.31 -0.30 5.62
CA LEU A 264 11.40 -0.79 4.76
C LEU A 264 12.25 -1.80 5.51
N ILE A 265 12.21 -3.06 5.07
CA ILE A 265 12.99 -4.15 5.63
C ILE A 265 14.15 -4.45 4.68
N SER A 266 15.36 -4.22 5.18
CA SER A 266 16.62 -4.53 4.53
C SER A 266 17.14 -5.89 5.01
N GLY A 267 17.89 -6.60 4.16
CA GLY A 267 18.41 -7.93 4.46
C GLY A 267 17.77 -9.01 3.58
N ALA A 268 18.59 -9.72 2.80
CA ALA A 268 18.14 -10.75 1.85
C ALA A 268 17.41 -11.94 2.50
N SER A 269 17.57 -12.14 3.82
CA SER A 269 16.87 -13.17 4.59
C SER A 269 15.76 -12.61 5.49
N SER A 270 15.54 -11.29 5.46
CA SER A 270 14.60 -10.60 6.34
C SER A 270 13.29 -10.35 5.60
N GLN A 271 12.22 -10.93 6.12
CA GLN A 271 10.91 -10.96 5.47
C GLN A 271 9.90 -10.06 6.18
N PHE A 272 8.81 -9.74 5.50
CA PHE A 272 7.59 -9.29 6.15
C PHE A 272 6.59 -10.46 6.18
N ILE A 273 6.19 -10.89 7.36
CA ILE A 273 5.19 -11.95 7.56
C ILE A 273 3.86 -11.26 7.90
N ALA A 274 2.94 -11.26 6.94
CA ALA A 274 1.65 -10.59 7.05
C ALA A 274 0.59 -11.48 7.73
N ASN A 275 -0.15 -10.89 8.65
CA ASN A 275 -1.31 -11.47 9.35
C ASN A 275 -2.10 -10.32 9.98
N GLY A 276 -3.27 -10.60 10.58
CA GLY A 276 -4.06 -9.58 11.26
C GLY A 276 -4.74 -8.61 10.30
N THR A 277 -4.89 -7.35 10.71
CA THR A 277 -5.68 -6.35 9.98
C THR A 277 -4.80 -5.26 9.40
N LEU A 278 -4.98 -4.95 8.11
CA LEU A 278 -4.46 -3.72 7.51
C LEU A 278 -5.49 -2.60 7.67
N MET A 279 -5.09 -1.49 8.27
CA MET A 279 -5.95 -0.35 8.56
C MET A 279 -5.35 0.95 7.99
N PRO A 280 -5.62 1.28 6.73
CA PRO A 280 -5.27 2.58 6.18
C PRO A 280 -6.12 3.69 6.81
N ILE A 281 -5.50 4.82 7.11
CA ILE A 281 -6.15 6.01 7.67
C ILE A 281 -5.86 7.21 6.77
N LEU A 282 -6.92 7.95 6.44
CA LEU A 282 -6.86 9.20 5.66
C LEU A 282 -7.26 10.43 6.50
N ARG A 283 -7.90 10.24 7.65
CA ARG A 283 -8.40 11.28 8.55
C ARG A 283 -8.19 10.86 10.00
N GLY A 284 -7.87 11.82 10.88
CA GLY A 284 -7.48 11.53 12.25
C GLY A 284 -6.05 11.01 12.38
N ILE A 285 -5.22 11.20 11.35
CA ILE A 285 -3.79 10.91 11.36
C ILE A 285 -3.15 11.81 12.42
N THR A 286 -2.34 11.19 13.30
CA THR A 286 -1.84 11.85 14.51
C THR A 286 -0.86 12.99 14.21
N PHE A 287 -1.01 14.10 14.92
CA PHE A 287 -0.03 15.18 15.01
C PHE A 287 0.61 15.15 16.40
N ASP A 288 1.94 15.11 16.47
CA ASP A 288 2.64 15.30 17.73
C ASP A 288 3.57 16.52 17.68
N PRO A 289 3.25 17.60 18.43
CA PRO A 289 4.04 18.82 18.41
C PRO A 289 5.46 18.68 18.98
N LEU A 290 5.73 17.60 19.73
CA LEU A 290 7.04 17.33 20.33
C LEU A 290 7.98 16.59 19.37
N ILE A 291 7.48 16.12 18.23
CA ILE A 291 8.28 15.44 17.20
C ILE A 291 8.41 16.35 15.98
N PRO A 292 9.63 16.82 15.67
CA PRO A 292 9.90 17.53 14.42
C PRO A 292 9.46 16.69 13.21
N GLY A 293 8.63 17.27 12.34
CA GLY A 293 8.16 16.61 11.13
C GLY A 293 6.95 15.67 11.32
N SER A 294 6.40 15.54 12.53
CA SER A 294 5.05 15.00 12.70
C SER A 294 4.06 16.11 12.32
N SER A 295 3.58 16.10 11.09
CA SER A 295 2.53 17.01 10.60
C SER A 295 1.60 16.23 9.68
N ALA A 296 0.29 16.42 9.80
CA ALA A 296 -0.68 15.82 8.88
C ALA A 296 -1.80 16.82 8.61
N ASN A 297 -2.08 17.09 7.34
CA ASN A 297 -3.14 18.00 6.94
C ASN A 297 -4.51 17.34 7.08
N ASN A 298 -4.59 16.01 7.02
CA ASN A 298 -5.84 15.26 7.14
C ASN A 298 -6.86 15.68 6.06
N ASP A 299 -6.40 16.04 4.87
CA ASP A 299 -7.23 16.52 3.76
C ASP A 299 -7.04 15.71 2.47
N PHE A 300 -6.01 14.86 2.42
CA PHE A 300 -5.70 14.10 1.23
C PHE A 300 -6.82 13.13 0.83
N THR A 301 -7.22 13.19 -0.44
CA THR A 301 -8.25 12.32 -1.00
C THR A 301 -7.64 11.59 -2.19
N PRO A 302 -7.34 10.28 -2.07
CA PRO A 302 -6.77 9.51 -3.17
C PRO A 302 -7.68 9.50 -4.39
N VAL A 303 -7.07 9.52 -5.58
CA VAL A 303 -7.73 9.37 -6.87
C VAL A 303 -7.28 8.08 -7.56
N LEU A 304 -8.06 7.60 -8.54
CA LEU A 304 -7.70 6.40 -9.31
C LEU A 304 -6.32 6.58 -9.95
N GLY A 305 -5.52 5.51 -9.92
CA GLY A 305 -4.12 5.52 -10.33
C GLY A 305 -3.13 5.86 -9.21
N ASN A 306 -3.59 6.33 -8.04
CA ASN A 306 -2.73 6.42 -6.87
C ASN A 306 -2.37 5.03 -6.34
N SER A 307 -1.09 4.85 -6.01
CA SER A 307 -0.51 3.62 -5.48
C SER A 307 0.41 3.98 -4.31
N PHE A 308 0.32 3.22 -3.23
CA PHE A 308 1.09 3.43 -2.01
C PHE A 308 1.85 2.15 -1.69
N ARG A 309 3.18 2.16 -1.85
CA ARG A 309 4.04 1.03 -1.47
C ARG A 309 4.35 1.09 0.01
N ILE A 310 3.52 0.42 0.80
CA ILE A 310 3.48 0.55 2.26
C ILE A 310 4.51 -0.34 2.95
N VAL A 311 4.84 -1.48 2.34
CA VAL A 311 5.90 -2.38 2.83
C VAL A 311 6.83 -2.73 1.67
N SER A 312 8.12 -2.76 1.92
CA SER A 312 9.11 -3.38 1.04
C SER A 312 10.06 -4.22 1.89
N ALA A 313 10.27 -5.49 1.54
CA ALA A 313 11.10 -6.39 2.32
C ALA A 313 12.04 -7.19 1.43
N GLN A 314 13.35 -6.99 1.53
CA GLN A 314 14.30 -7.60 0.60
C GLN A 314 14.23 -9.14 0.58
N GLY A 315 13.98 -9.79 1.72
CA GLY A 315 13.79 -11.24 1.81
C GLY A 315 12.40 -11.75 1.39
N GLY A 316 11.48 -10.86 1.01
CA GLY A 316 10.17 -11.18 0.48
C GLY A 316 9.00 -10.94 1.44
N ILE A 317 7.79 -11.09 0.89
CA ILE A 317 6.51 -11.02 1.61
C ILE A 317 5.97 -12.44 1.79
N VAL A 318 5.58 -12.78 3.01
CA VAL A 318 4.98 -14.07 3.35
C VAL A 318 3.56 -13.85 3.86
N GLY A 319 2.59 -14.58 3.28
CA GLY A 319 1.18 -14.48 3.68
C GLY A 319 0.48 -13.21 3.18
N ARG A 320 -0.69 -12.94 3.75
CA ARG A 320 -1.53 -11.76 3.47
C ARG A 320 -2.12 -11.26 4.78
N PHE A 321 -2.53 -9.99 4.82
CA PHE A 321 -3.39 -9.53 5.91
C PHE A 321 -4.71 -10.30 5.86
N SER A 322 -5.23 -10.71 7.01
CA SER A 322 -6.50 -11.44 7.11
C SER A 322 -7.70 -10.57 6.76
N SER A 323 -7.58 -9.25 6.97
CA SER A 323 -8.59 -8.29 6.57
C SER A 323 -7.98 -6.92 6.26
N LEU A 324 -8.72 -6.11 5.51
CA LEU A 324 -8.42 -4.70 5.25
C LEU A 324 -9.65 -3.88 5.64
N VAL A 325 -9.48 -2.96 6.59
CA VAL A 325 -10.53 -2.03 7.02
C VAL A 325 -10.43 -0.75 6.20
N GLN A 326 -11.47 -0.42 5.44
CA GLN A 326 -11.48 0.82 4.65
C GLN A 326 -11.46 2.06 5.56
N PRO A 327 -10.76 3.14 5.16
CA PRO A 327 -10.87 4.43 5.82
C PRO A 327 -12.34 4.86 5.98
N SER A 328 -12.71 5.34 7.17
CA SER A 328 -14.08 5.80 7.47
C SER A 328 -14.46 7.09 6.72
N SER A 329 -13.46 7.84 6.25
CA SER A 329 -13.61 9.09 5.51
C SER A 329 -12.35 9.36 4.67
N GLY A 330 -12.45 10.29 3.72
CA GLY A 330 -11.33 10.69 2.85
C GLY A 330 -11.20 9.89 1.55
N LEU A 331 -12.01 8.85 1.36
CA LEU A 331 -12.12 8.18 0.05
C LEU A 331 -13.11 8.92 -0.85
N SER A 332 -12.80 8.92 -2.15
CA SER A 332 -13.74 9.34 -3.18
C SER A 332 -14.96 8.40 -3.22
N ALA A 333 -16.11 8.91 -3.63
CA ALA A 333 -17.31 8.10 -3.72
C ALA A 333 -17.11 6.91 -4.69
N ASN A 334 -17.64 5.74 -4.31
CA ASN A 334 -17.54 4.50 -5.08
C ASN A 334 -16.13 3.97 -5.31
N THR A 335 -15.13 4.39 -4.54
CA THR A 335 -13.78 3.81 -4.57
C THR A 335 -13.45 3.07 -3.27
N GLN A 336 -12.43 2.22 -3.33
CA GLN A 336 -11.90 1.46 -2.19
C GLN A 336 -10.40 1.22 -2.36
N LEU A 337 -9.68 1.07 -1.25
CA LEU A 337 -8.29 0.63 -1.25
C LEU A 337 -8.22 -0.90 -1.30
N VAL A 338 -7.34 -1.43 -2.14
CA VAL A 338 -7.08 -2.87 -2.27
C VAL A 338 -5.59 -3.11 -2.08
N ALA A 339 -5.24 -4.12 -1.28
CA ALA A 339 -3.87 -4.54 -1.06
C ALA A 339 -3.45 -5.59 -2.11
N PHE A 340 -2.26 -5.39 -2.64
CA PHE A 340 -1.59 -6.26 -3.61
C PHE A 340 -0.28 -6.74 -3.01
N TYR A 341 0.05 -8.02 -3.20
CA TYR A 341 1.11 -8.70 -2.45
C TYR A 341 2.09 -9.34 -3.42
N ASN A 342 3.33 -8.87 -3.40
CA ASN A 342 4.43 -9.41 -4.19
C ASN A 342 4.15 -9.48 -5.71
N GLU A 343 3.35 -8.55 -6.24
CA GLU A 343 3.07 -8.49 -7.68
C GLU A 343 4.38 -8.38 -8.46
N PHE A 344 4.51 -9.18 -9.52
CA PHE A 344 5.73 -9.27 -10.33
C PHE A 344 7.03 -9.53 -9.55
N GLY A 345 6.97 -10.20 -8.39
CA GLY A 345 8.17 -10.47 -7.57
C GLY A 345 8.77 -9.21 -6.94
N SER A 346 7.95 -8.18 -6.74
CA SER A 346 8.38 -6.88 -6.20
C SER A 346 8.83 -6.91 -4.74
N ASN A 347 8.57 -8.00 -4.01
CA ASN A 347 8.81 -8.13 -2.58
C ASN A 347 8.19 -6.97 -1.77
N SER A 348 6.98 -6.57 -2.17
CA SER A 348 6.28 -5.41 -1.60
C SER A 348 4.82 -5.67 -1.33
N ILE A 349 4.23 -4.85 -0.45
CA ILE A 349 2.78 -4.73 -0.31
C ILE A 349 2.41 -3.33 -0.79
N ASP A 350 1.52 -3.28 -1.78
CA ASP A 350 1.06 -2.04 -2.41
C ASP A 350 -0.45 -1.88 -2.16
N LEU A 351 -0.86 -0.71 -1.67
CA LEU A 351 -2.26 -0.29 -1.66
C LEU A 351 -2.56 0.49 -2.93
N ARG A 352 -3.61 0.10 -3.66
CA ARG A 352 -4.10 0.85 -4.83
C ARG A 352 -5.56 1.20 -4.69
N LEU A 353 -5.93 2.36 -5.21
CA LEU A 353 -7.32 2.79 -5.26
C LEU A 353 -8.01 2.16 -6.47
N THR A 354 -9.12 1.47 -6.22
CA THR A 354 -9.96 0.84 -7.26
C THR A 354 -11.40 1.34 -7.15
N PRO A 355 -12.20 1.23 -8.21
CA PRO A 355 -13.65 1.29 -8.08
C PRO A 355 -14.16 0.16 -7.18
N THR A 356 -15.24 0.41 -6.45
CA THR A 356 -15.99 -0.62 -5.71
C THR A 356 -16.66 -1.64 -6.64
N SER A 357 -16.94 -1.25 -7.88
CA SER A 357 -17.38 -2.12 -8.96
C SER A 357 -16.96 -1.54 -10.31
N TYR A 358 -16.14 -2.30 -11.04
CA TYR A 358 -15.78 -2.05 -12.43
C TYR A 358 -17.00 -2.14 -13.35
N ALA A 359 -17.95 -3.07 -13.11
CA ALA A 359 -19.18 -3.17 -13.91
C ALA A 359 -19.99 -1.86 -13.86
N ARG A 360 -20.16 -1.30 -12.65
CA ARG A 360 -20.82 0.00 -12.45
C ARG A 360 -19.99 1.15 -13.02
N TYR A 361 -18.67 1.12 -12.81
CA TYR A 361 -17.77 2.15 -13.31
C TYR A 361 -17.81 2.26 -14.85
N PHE A 362 -17.86 1.13 -15.55
CA PHE A 362 -17.98 1.08 -17.02
C PHE A 362 -19.42 1.16 -17.54
N GLY A 363 -20.43 1.00 -16.69
CA GLY A 363 -21.85 0.97 -17.08
C GLY A 363 -22.35 2.24 -17.80
N GLY A 364 -21.69 3.39 -17.61
CA GLY A 364 -21.97 4.61 -18.37
C GLY A 364 -21.41 4.64 -19.80
N THR A 365 -20.77 3.55 -20.25
CA THR A 365 -20.15 3.46 -21.59
C THR A 365 -21.01 2.68 -22.56
N ASN A 366 -21.10 1.36 -22.37
CA ASN A 366 -21.98 0.45 -23.11
C ASN A 366 -22.08 -0.88 -22.35
N GLN A 367 -22.99 -1.76 -22.77
CA GLN A 367 -23.24 -3.02 -22.09
C GLN A 367 -22.04 -3.98 -22.14
N ASN A 368 -21.28 -4.03 -23.25
CA ASN A 368 -20.11 -4.90 -23.37
C ASN A 368 -19.01 -4.52 -22.37
N ALA A 369 -18.73 -3.23 -22.20
CA ALA A 369 -17.79 -2.72 -21.21
C ALA A 369 -18.25 -3.00 -19.77
N SER A 370 -19.56 -2.94 -19.49
CA SER A 370 -20.11 -3.31 -18.19
C SER A 370 -19.96 -4.81 -17.88
N GLN A 371 -20.18 -5.69 -18.87
CA GLN A 371 -19.97 -7.14 -18.72
C GLN A 371 -18.50 -7.48 -18.47
N PHE A 372 -17.58 -6.84 -19.21
CA PHE A 372 -16.15 -6.95 -18.92
C PHE A 372 -15.82 -6.45 -17.50
N GLY A 373 -16.43 -5.35 -17.06
CA GLY A 373 -16.34 -4.89 -15.68
C GLY A 373 -16.83 -5.92 -14.66
N GLY A 374 -17.86 -6.72 -14.97
CA GLY A 374 -18.33 -7.81 -14.11
C GLY A 374 -17.30 -8.94 -13.96
N ALA A 375 -16.53 -9.22 -15.01
CA ALA A 375 -15.41 -10.16 -14.92
C ALA A 375 -14.29 -9.61 -14.02
N LEU A 376 -13.98 -8.31 -14.12
CA LEU A 376 -13.03 -7.66 -13.22
C LEU A 376 -13.52 -7.62 -11.77
N ASP A 377 -14.82 -7.46 -11.54
CA ASP A 377 -15.41 -7.51 -10.20
C ASP A 377 -15.22 -8.88 -9.54
N SER A 378 -15.25 -9.96 -10.35
CA SER A 378 -14.96 -11.31 -9.88
C SER A 378 -13.50 -11.48 -9.50
N ILE A 379 -12.57 -10.92 -10.28
CA ILE A 379 -11.13 -10.90 -9.96
C ILE A 379 -10.87 -10.06 -8.72
N LEU A 380 -11.50 -8.88 -8.60
CA LEU A 380 -11.40 -8.00 -7.45
C LEU A 380 -11.88 -8.68 -6.16
N ALA A 381 -13.01 -9.39 -6.21
CA ALA A 381 -13.47 -10.22 -5.09
C ALA A 381 -12.47 -11.33 -4.77
N GLY A 382 -11.87 -11.95 -5.79
CA GLY A 382 -10.79 -12.92 -5.62
C GLY A 382 -9.58 -12.32 -4.90
N GLN A 383 -9.11 -11.15 -5.31
CA GLN A 383 -7.97 -10.45 -4.72
C GLN A 383 -8.24 -10.04 -3.26
N ILE A 384 -9.46 -9.57 -2.95
CA ILE A 384 -9.84 -9.23 -1.57
C ILE A 384 -9.84 -10.48 -0.68
N ASN A 385 -10.30 -11.63 -1.21
CA ASN A 385 -10.41 -12.87 -0.47
C ASN A 385 -9.14 -13.76 -0.55
N GLY A 386 -8.14 -13.36 -1.35
CA GLY A 386 -6.93 -14.16 -1.60
C GLY A 386 -7.19 -15.47 -2.34
N THR A 387 -8.19 -15.51 -3.23
CA THR A 387 -8.57 -16.70 -4.01
C THR A 387 -8.30 -16.56 -5.51
N ASP A 388 -7.78 -15.43 -5.95
CA ASP A 388 -7.37 -15.19 -7.33
C ASP A 388 -6.03 -15.87 -7.65
N THR A 389 -5.77 -16.11 -8.93
CA THR A 389 -4.47 -16.59 -9.39
C THR A 389 -3.48 -15.42 -9.51
N GLN A 390 -2.17 -15.71 -9.48
CA GLN A 390 -1.15 -14.66 -9.66
C GLN A 390 -1.37 -13.85 -10.95
N GLN A 391 -1.74 -14.50 -12.07
CA GLN A 391 -1.99 -13.77 -13.32
C GLN A 391 -3.21 -12.86 -13.24
N GLN A 392 -4.23 -13.23 -12.48
CA GLN A 392 -5.41 -12.40 -12.26
C GLN A 392 -5.06 -11.19 -11.37
N SER A 393 -4.30 -11.42 -10.29
CA SER A 393 -3.79 -10.36 -9.42
C SER A 393 -2.90 -9.38 -10.19
N ASP A 394 -1.93 -9.86 -10.96
CA ASP A 394 -1.02 -9.04 -11.77
C ASP A 394 -1.80 -8.19 -12.79
N ALA A 395 -2.82 -8.77 -13.44
CA ALA A 395 -3.68 -8.05 -14.39
C ALA A 395 -4.51 -6.95 -13.70
N LEU A 396 -5.13 -7.27 -12.56
CA LEU A 396 -5.88 -6.29 -11.78
C LEU A 396 -4.97 -5.19 -11.22
N TYR A 397 -3.77 -5.54 -10.78
CA TYR A 397 -2.76 -4.60 -10.27
C TYR A 397 -2.46 -3.55 -11.34
N VAL A 398 -2.16 -3.96 -12.58
CA VAL A 398 -1.90 -3.03 -13.68
C VAL A 398 -3.10 -2.11 -13.92
N LEU A 399 -4.33 -2.65 -13.95
CA LEU A 399 -5.54 -1.86 -14.14
C LEU A 399 -5.79 -0.87 -13.00
N ALA A 400 -5.53 -1.27 -11.75
CA ALA A 400 -5.64 -0.41 -10.58
C ALA A 400 -4.61 0.74 -10.58
N GLY A 401 -3.53 0.62 -11.35
CA GLY A 401 -2.54 1.69 -11.55
C GLY A 401 -2.95 2.74 -12.58
N LEU A 402 -4.02 2.51 -13.34
CA LEU A 402 -4.49 3.45 -14.35
C LEU A 402 -5.28 4.60 -13.71
N ASN A 403 -5.06 5.82 -14.21
CA ASN A 403 -5.91 6.94 -13.84
C ASN A 403 -7.32 6.79 -14.43
N ALA A 404 -8.26 7.67 -14.04
CA ALA A 404 -9.66 7.55 -14.45
C ALA A 404 -9.88 7.57 -15.98
N GLU A 405 -9.11 8.37 -16.73
CA GLU A 405 -9.21 8.44 -18.19
C GLU A 405 -8.68 7.17 -18.85
N GLN A 406 -7.50 6.74 -18.42
CA GLN A 406 -6.85 5.52 -18.90
C GLN A 406 -7.69 4.28 -18.59
N LEU A 407 -8.28 4.19 -17.41
CA LEU A 407 -9.10 3.05 -17.00
C LEU A 407 -10.36 2.93 -17.87
N LYS A 408 -11.03 4.06 -18.17
CA LYS A 408 -12.18 4.09 -19.09
C LYS A 408 -11.80 3.65 -20.51
N ALA A 409 -10.68 4.13 -21.03
CA ALA A 409 -10.17 3.72 -22.34
C ALA A 409 -9.84 2.21 -22.36
N ALA A 410 -9.24 1.70 -21.29
CA ALA A 410 -8.91 0.29 -21.14
C ALA A 410 -10.18 -0.59 -21.10
N GLY A 411 -11.22 -0.17 -20.38
CA GLY A 411 -12.51 -0.86 -20.33
C GLY A 411 -13.15 -1.03 -21.71
N ARG A 412 -13.12 0.01 -22.55
CA ARG A 412 -13.62 -0.05 -23.94
C ARG A 412 -12.77 -0.97 -24.83
N GLY A 413 -11.44 -0.81 -24.79
CA GLY A 413 -10.53 -1.59 -25.62
C GLY A 413 -10.55 -3.10 -25.31
N MET A 414 -10.78 -3.44 -24.04
CA MET A 414 -10.83 -4.83 -23.58
C MET A 414 -12.21 -5.49 -23.72
N ALA A 415 -13.27 -4.71 -23.96
CA ALA A 415 -14.62 -5.23 -24.23
C ALA A 415 -14.71 -6.01 -25.56
N GLY A 416 -13.68 -5.93 -26.42
CA GLY A 416 -13.57 -6.72 -27.64
C GLY A 416 -14.44 -6.23 -28.81
N GLU A 417 -15.01 -5.03 -28.70
CA GLU A 417 -15.98 -4.46 -29.66
C GLU A 417 -15.50 -4.47 -31.12
N VAL A 418 -14.20 -4.28 -31.35
CA VAL A 418 -13.63 -4.31 -32.71
C VAL A 418 -13.87 -5.65 -33.41
N HIS A 419 -13.89 -6.79 -32.70
CA HIS A 419 -14.17 -8.09 -33.31
C HIS A 419 -15.63 -8.19 -33.76
N ALA A 420 -16.55 -7.61 -32.98
CA ALA A 420 -17.97 -7.57 -33.34
C ALA A 420 -18.20 -6.64 -34.54
N ALA A 421 -17.54 -5.48 -34.59
CA ALA A 421 -17.60 -4.56 -35.73
C ALA A 421 -17.10 -5.20 -37.03
N MET A 422 -16.01 -5.99 -36.95
CA MET A 422 -15.50 -6.75 -38.09
C MET A 422 -16.50 -7.79 -38.59
N ALA A 423 -17.13 -8.53 -37.67
CA ALA A 423 -18.15 -9.53 -38.02
C ALA A 423 -19.41 -8.91 -38.64
N ALA A 424 -19.84 -7.75 -38.15
CA ALA A 424 -20.97 -7.01 -38.70
C ALA A 424 -20.69 -6.47 -40.12
N THR A 425 -19.43 -6.20 -40.43
CA THR A 425 -19.00 -5.63 -41.72
C THR A 425 -18.79 -6.68 -42.80
N ALA A 426 -18.34 -7.90 -42.46
CA ALA A 426 -18.02 -8.95 -43.44
C ALA A 426 -19.13 -9.24 -44.48
N PRO A 427 -20.44 -9.27 -44.14
CA PRO A 427 -21.48 -9.53 -45.15
C PRO A 427 -21.58 -8.46 -46.25
N ALA A 428 -20.97 -7.28 -46.07
CA ALA A 428 -21.01 -6.22 -47.06
C ALA A 428 -20.43 -6.68 -48.40
N ALA A 429 -19.25 -7.32 -48.41
CA ALA A 429 -18.59 -7.74 -49.66
C ALA A 429 -19.48 -8.69 -50.49
N SER A 430 -20.16 -9.63 -49.81
CA SER A 430 -21.12 -10.53 -50.46
C SER A 430 -22.31 -9.77 -51.06
N ARG A 431 -22.85 -8.77 -50.36
CA ARG A 431 -23.94 -7.92 -50.90
C ARG A 431 -23.51 -7.16 -52.15
N ALA A 432 -22.29 -6.63 -52.18
CA ALA A 432 -21.79 -5.94 -53.37
C ALA A 432 -21.55 -6.88 -54.57
N VAL A 433 -21.19 -8.15 -54.34
CA VAL A 433 -21.19 -9.15 -55.43
C VAL A 433 -22.61 -9.37 -55.95
N GLN A 434 -23.60 -9.48 -55.05
CA GLN A 434 -25.02 -9.59 -55.45
C GLN A 434 -25.45 -8.39 -56.30
N ASP A 435 -25.11 -7.17 -55.87
CA ASP A 435 -25.46 -5.94 -56.59
C ASP A 435 -24.76 -5.85 -57.95
N ALA A 436 -23.48 -6.24 -58.04
CA ALA A 436 -22.72 -6.27 -59.30
C ALA A 436 -23.30 -7.31 -60.28
N VAL A 437 -23.61 -8.52 -59.80
CA VAL A 437 -24.26 -9.55 -60.62
C VAL A 437 -25.65 -9.12 -61.07
N ASN A 438 -26.46 -8.58 -60.16
CA ASN A 438 -27.80 -8.10 -60.48
C ASN A 438 -27.75 -6.96 -61.52
N SER A 439 -26.81 -6.03 -61.38
CA SER A 439 -26.61 -4.94 -62.34
C SER A 439 -26.20 -5.47 -63.72
N HIS A 440 -25.31 -6.47 -63.79
CA HIS A 440 -24.93 -7.14 -65.05
C HIS A 440 -26.12 -7.84 -65.70
N LEU A 441 -26.92 -8.58 -64.93
CA LEU A 441 -28.11 -9.26 -65.42
C LEU A 441 -29.19 -8.28 -65.92
N LEU A 442 -29.33 -7.11 -65.29
CA LEU A 442 -30.31 -6.08 -65.66
C LEU A 442 -29.88 -5.21 -66.85
N GLN A 443 -28.59 -4.88 -67.00
CA GLN A 443 -28.09 -4.09 -68.13
C GLN A 443 -28.43 -4.74 -69.47
N ASP A 444 -28.36 -6.07 -69.52
CA ASP A 444 -28.67 -6.84 -70.73
C ASP A 444 -30.17 -7.13 -70.92
N GLN A 445 -31.02 -6.95 -69.90
CA GLN A 445 -32.48 -6.98 -70.08
C GLN A 445 -33.00 -5.69 -70.75
N ALA A 446 -32.29 -4.56 -70.63
CA ALA A 446 -32.64 -3.29 -71.26
C ALA A 446 -32.16 -3.17 -72.73
N GLY A 447 -31.11 -3.91 -73.10
CA GLY A 447 -30.68 -4.09 -74.48
C GLY A 447 -31.43 -5.26 -75.12
N ALA A 448 -32.51 -4.97 -75.86
CA ALA A 448 -33.35 -5.99 -76.49
C ALA A 448 -32.55 -7.17 -77.08
N LEU A 449 -32.86 -8.39 -76.60
CA LEU A 449 -32.52 -9.70 -77.19
C LEU A 449 -33.18 -9.85 -78.59
N GLY A 450 -32.79 -9.00 -79.55
CA GLY A 450 -33.50 -8.80 -80.80
C GLY A 450 -32.66 -8.95 -82.07
N THR A 451 -31.36 -9.21 -81.97
CA THR A 451 -30.53 -9.55 -83.13
C THR A 451 -29.66 -10.74 -82.80
N ASP A 452 -29.70 -11.76 -83.67
CA ASP A 452 -28.82 -12.94 -83.65
C ASP A 452 -27.35 -12.48 -83.74
N VAL A 453 -26.77 -12.17 -82.58
CA VAL A 453 -25.33 -12.07 -82.40
C VAL A 453 -24.91 -13.40 -81.78
N ALA A 454 -23.95 -14.08 -82.41
CA ALA A 454 -23.37 -15.35 -81.96
C ALA A 454 -23.06 -15.31 -80.44
N PRO A 455 -23.10 -16.45 -79.71
CA PRO A 455 -22.87 -16.49 -78.28
C PRO A 455 -21.46 -15.99 -77.95
N ALA A 456 -21.33 -14.69 -77.73
CA ALA A 456 -20.10 -14.08 -77.29
C ALA A 456 -20.00 -14.33 -75.78
N ARG A 457 -18.92 -14.99 -75.37
CA ARG A 457 -18.53 -15.05 -73.96
C ARG A 457 -18.23 -13.63 -73.51
N ASN A 458 -19.15 -13.03 -72.78
CA ASN A 458 -18.95 -11.70 -72.24
C ASN A 458 -18.16 -11.81 -70.94
N ILE A 459 -17.08 -11.03 -70.87
CA ILE A 459 -16.34 -10.81 -69.63
C ILE A 459 -16.78 -9.45 -69.14
N TRP A 460 -17.20 -9.39 -67.89
CA TRP A 460 -17.55 -8.14 -67.22
C TRP A 460 -16.72 -8.01 -65.95
N PHE A 461 -16.52 -6.76 -65.55
CA PHE A 461 -15.86 -6.44 -64.30
C PHE A 461 -16.60 -5.28 -63.64
N ASP A 462 -16.55 -5.26 -62.31
CA ASP A 462 -17.11 -4.20 -61.49
C ASP A 462 -16.08 -3.79 -60.43
N THR A 463 -16.00 -2.50 -60.17
CA THR A 463 -15.15 -1.95 -59.11
C THR A 463 -16.02 -1.13 -58.18
N ASN A 464 -16.03 -1.49 -56.91
CA ASN A 464 -16.86 -0.83 -55.91
C ASN A 464 -15.97 -0.26 -54.78
N VAL A 465 -16.24 0.98 -54.40
CA VAL A 465 -15.71 1.59 -53.18
C VAL A 465 -16.88 2.02 -52.33
N ASP A 466 -16.88 1.60 -51.07
CA ASP A 466 -17.98 1.85 -50.13
C ASP A 466 -17.45 2.48 -48.85
N HIS A 467 -18.20 3.46 -48.33
CA HIS A 467 -17.94 4.09 -47.05
C HIS A 467 -19.16 3.89 -46.15
N GLN A 468 -18.99 3.10 -45.11
CA GLN A 468 -20.03 2.82 -44.14
C GLN A 468 -19.69 3.49 -42.81
N GLN A 469 -20.67 4.19 -42.24
CA GLN A 469 -20.65 4.64 -40.85
C GLN A 469 -21.80 3.97 -40.12
N VAL A 470 -21.48 3.29 -39.02
CA VAL A 470 -22.45 2.67 -38.12
C VAL A 470 -22.41 3.43 -36.80
N ASP A 471 -23.55 3.99 -36.42
CA ASP A 471 -23.68 4.73 -35.17
C ASP A 471 -23.60 3.81 -33.95
N ALA A 472 -23.22 4.39 -32.82
CA ALA A 472 -23.18 3.66 -31.54
C ALA A 472 -24.58 3.26 -31.08
N ASP A 473 -24.66 2.17 -30.32
CA ASP A 473 -25.88 1.72 -29.66
C ASP A 473 -25.65 1.47 -28.16
N SER A 474 -26.62 0.86 -27.48
CA SER A 474 -26.49 0.54 -26.05
C SER A 474 -25.45 -0.54 -25.75
N TYR A 475 -24.97 -1.28 -26.76
CA TYR A 475 -24.10 -2.44 -26.62
C TYR A 475 -22.65 -2.16 -27.03
N SER A 476 -22.41 -1.29 -28.02
CA SER A 476 -21.09 -1.04 -28.62
C SER A 476 -20.92 0.42 -29.07
N SER A 477 -19.66 0.88 -29.08
CA SER A 477 -19.28 2.10 -29.79
C SER A 477 -19.51 1.96 -31.30
N GLY A 478 -19.83 3.07 -31.97
CA GLY A 478 -19.96 3.14 -33.43
C GLY A 478 -18.62 2.96 -34.14
N TYR A 479 -18.67 2.58 -35.42
CA TYR A 479 -17.48 2.30 -36.23
C TYR A 479 -17.63 2.81 -37.67
N LYS A 480 -16.50 2.94 -38.36
CA LYS A 480 -16.43 3.28 -39.79
C LYS A 480 -15.77 2.14 -40.54
N ALA A 481 -16.27 1.82 -41.73
CA ALA A 481 -15.68 0.85 -42.63
C ALA A 481 -15.48 1.46 -44.02
N ASN A 482 -14.29 1.30 -44.58
CA ASN A 482 -13.97 1.65 -45.96
C ASN A 482 -13.66 0.38 -46.71
N ARG A 483 -14.45 0.05 -47.73
CA ARG A 483 -14.22 -1.12 -48.57
C ARG A 483 -13.80 -0.70 -49.97
N SER A 484 -12.85 -1.43 -50.52
CA SER A 484 -12.58 -1.49 -51.95
C SER A 484 -12.77 -2.92 -52.45
N GLN A 485 -13.40 -3.07 -53.60
CA GLN A 485 -13.73 -4.39 -54.16
C GLN A 485 -13.57 -4.40 -55.67
N PHE A 486 -12.99 -5.50 -56.16
CA PHE A 486 -12.88 -5.81 -57.57
C PHE A 486 -13.58 -7.14 -57.83
N THR A 487 -14.55 -7.14 -58.74
CA THR A 487 -15.33 -8.30 -59.13
C THR A 487 -15.15 -8.54 -60.62
N VAL A 488 -14.89 -9.79 -61.02
CA VAL A 488 -14.82 -10.19 -62.42
C VAL A 488 -15.69 -11.40 -62.65
N GLY A 489 -16.51 -11.36 -63.69
CA GLY A 489 -17.40 -12.43 -64.09
C GLY A 489 -17.29 -12.76 -65.57
N VAL A 490 -17.64 -13.99 -65.91
CA VAL A 490 -17.70 -14.47 -67.28
C VAL A 490 -19.03 -15.16 -67.51
N ASP A 491 -19.71 -14.76 -68.58
CA ASP A 491 -20.88 -15.46 -69.09
C ASP A 491 -20.38 -16.72 -69.82
N ALA A 492 -20.59 -17.87 -69.20
CA ALA A 492 -20.13 -19.17 -69.70
C ALA A 492 -21.10 -19.78 -70.71
N TYR A 493 -22.40 -19.45 -70.57
CA TYR A 493 -23.46 -19.92 -71.43
C TYR A 493 -24.49 -18.81 -71.63
N THR A 494 -24.78 -18.46 -72.88
CA THR A 494 -25.76 -17.41 -73.24
C THR A 494 -26.61 -17.90 -74.41
N THR A 495 -27.93 -17.79 -74.27
CA THR A 495 -28.95 -18.08 -75.30
C THR A 495 -29.99 -16.96 -75.33
N SER A 496 -31.00 -17.06 -76.20
CA SER A 496 -32.13 -16.11 -76.22
C SER A 496 -33.01 -16.15 -74.97
N GLN A 497 -32.90 -17.19 -74.13
CA GLN A 497 -33.74 -17.37 -72.93
C GLN A 497 -32.96 -17.58 -71.63
N SER A 498 -31.69 -17.99 -71.69
CA SER A 498 -30.91 -18.33 -70.50
C SER A 498 -29.52 -17.74 -70.57
N ARG A 499 -29.01 -17.31 -69.41
CA ARG A 499 -27.61 -17.02 -69.20
C ARG A 499 -27.12 -17.65 -67.91
N PHE A 500 -25.95 -18.25 -67.95
CA PHE A 500 -25.24 -18.74 -66.77
C PHE A 500 -23.79 -18.30 -66.83
N GLY A 501 -23.26 -17.88 -65.69
CA GLY A 501 -21.90 -17.43 -65.56
C GLY A 501 -21.33 -17.73 -64.20
N PHE A 502 -20.03 -17.50 -64.09
CA PHE A 502 -19.30 -17.59 -62.84
C PHE A 502 -18.26 -16.49 -62.78
N GLY A 503 -17.75 -16.24 -61.58
CA GLY A 503 -16.76 -15.21 -61.38
C GLY A 503 -16.07 -15.32 -60.04
N MET A 504 -15.16 -14.38 -59.83
CA MET A 504 -14.45 -14.20 -58.57
C MET A 504 -14.48 -12.74 -58.16
N SER A 505 -14.39 -12.51 -56.85
CA SER A 505 -14.34 -11.17 -56.29
C SER A 505 -13.32 -11.11 -55.16
N HIS A 506 -12.58 -10.01 -55.09
CA HIS A 506 -11.67 -9.69 -54.02
C HIS A 506 -12.07 -8.38 -53.39
N ALA A 507 -12.26 -8.36 -52.07
CA ALA A 507 -12.55 -7.15 -51.31
C ALA A 507 -11.53 -6.96 -50.19
N GLU A 508 -11.08 -5.72 -50.01
CA GLU A 508 -10.34 -5.29 -48.82
C GLU A 508 -11.17 -4.24 -48.09
N THR A 509 -11.39 -4.45 -46.79
CA THR A 509 -12.14 -3.53 -45.93
C THR A 509 -11.30 -3.11 -44.73
N ASP A 510 -11.07 -1.81 -44.56
CA ASP A 510 -10.49 -1.24 -43.34
C ASP A 510 -11.61 -0.78 -42.40
N VAL A 511 -11.61 -1.31 -41.18
CA VAL A 511 -12.55 -0.94 -40.11
C VAL A 511 -11.81 -0.14 -39.05
N ALA A 512 -12.40 0.99 -38.64
CA ALA A 512 -11.89 1.85 -37.58
C ALA A 512 -12.98 2.12 -36.55
N GLN A 513 -12.62 1.96 -35.28
CA GLN A 513 -13.43 2.23 -34.10
C GLN A 513 -12.63 3.12 -33.14
N GLU A 514 -13.29 3.73 -32.17
CA GLU A 514 -12.67 4.69 -31.22
C GLU A 514 -11.42 4.10 -30.50
N VAL A 515 -11.43 2.81 -30.17
CA VAL A 515 -10.34 2.12 -29.43
C VAL A 515 -9.81 0.87 -30.14
N GLY A 516 -10.00 0.77 -31.46
CA GLY A 516 -9.51 -0.37 -32.23
C GLY A 516 -9.67 -0.20 -33.73
N SER A 517 -8.98 -1.04 -34.49
CA SER A 517 -9.07 -1.11 -35.94
C SER A 517 -8.94 -2.55 -36.41
N GLY A 518 -9.33 -2.81 -37.65
CA GLY A 518 -9.13 -4.11 -38.27
C GLY A 518 -9.14 -4.04 -39.78
N LYS A 519 -8.66 -5.11 -40.41
CA LYS A 519 -8.66 -5.29 -41.86
C LYS A 519 -9.30 -6.61 -42.22
N LEU A 520 -10.30 -6.60 -43.10
CA LEU A 520 -10.86 -7.80 -43.72
C LEU A 520 -10.35 -7.92 -45.15
N LYS A 521 -9.95 -9.12 -45.54
CA LYS A 521 -9.67 -9.52 -46.91
C LYS A 521 -10.57 -10.67 -47.27
N GLU A 522 -11.39 -10.50 -48.29
CA GLU A 522 -12.42 -11.46 -48.66
C GLU A 522 -12.23 -11.89 -50.11
N ASN A 523 -12.10 -13.19 -50.32
CA ASN A 523 -12.03 -13.79 -51.64
C ASN A 523 -13.29 -14.63 -51.86
N MET A 524 -14.05 -14.34 -52.89
CA MET A 524 -15.30 -15.03 -53.21
C MET A 524 -15.25 -15.64 -54.61
N LEU A 525 -15.84 -16.82 -54.74
CA LEU A 525 -16.26 -17.43 -55.99
C LEU A 525 -17.78 -17.36 -56.05
N PHE A 526 -18.33 -16.99 -57.19
CA PHE A 526 -19.77 -16.91 -57.36
C PHE A 526 -20.22 -17.50 -58.69
N PHE A 527 -21.44 -18.02 -58.69
CA PHE A 527 -22.15 -18.56 -59.84
C PHE A 527 -23.48 -17.82 -59.93
N TYR A 528 -23.86 -17.45 -61.13
CA TYR A 528 -25.09 -16.70 -61.36
C TYR A 528 -25.79 -17.19 -62.62
N GLY A 529 -27.08 -16.94 -62.69
CA GLY A 529 -27.83 -17.17 -63.90
C GLY A 529 -29.17 -16.46 -63.91
N THR A 530 -29.67 -16.29 -65.12
CA THR A 530 -31.02 -15.78 -65.40
C THR A 530 -31.69 -16.69 -66.42
N HIS A 531 -33.00 -16.87 -66.28
CA HIS A 531 -33.82 -17.58 -67.25
C HIS A 531 -35.13 -16.84 -67.50
N SER A 532 -35.48 -16.64 -68.77
CA SER A 532 -36.71 -15.95 -69.18
C SER A 532 -37.86 -16.94 -69.37
N LEU A 533 -38.99 -16.64 -68.75
CA LEU A 533 -40.27 -17.36 -68.85
C LEU A 533 -41.29 -16.42 -69.52
N GLY A 534 -40.98 -15.98 -70.74
CA GLY A 534 -41.77 -14.99 -71.48
C GLY A 534 -41.50 -13.56 -71.01
N ARG A 535 -42.43 -12.95 -70.27
CA ARG A 535 -42.27 -11.58 -69.71
C ARG A 535 -41.67 -11.55 -68.30
N VAL A 536 -41.40 -12.71 -67.72
CA VAL A 536 -40.89 -12.87 -66.36
C VAL A 536 -39.47 -13.42 -66.44
N TYR A 537 -38.57 -12.91 -65.60
CA TYR A 537 -37.21 -13.40 -65.45
C TYR A 537 -37.02 -14.04 -64.07
N LEU A 538 -36.32 -15.17 -64.04
CA LEU A 538 -35.87 -15.82 -62.82
C LEU A 538 -34.37 -15.65 -62.72
N ASP A 539 -33.93 -14.84 -61.76
CA ASP A 539 -32.51 -14.60 -61.47
C ASP A 539 -32.09 -15.37 -60.22
N GLY A 540 -30.87 -15.90 -60.24
CA GLY A 540 -30.32 -16.65 -59.12
C GLY A 540 -28.81 -16.49 -59.03
N MET A 541 -28.30 -16.43 -57.81
CA MET A 541 -26.87 -16.40 -57.52
C MET A 541 -26.54 -17.27 -56.32
N LEU A 542 -25.38 -17.92 -56.38
CA LEU A 542 -24.74 -18.61 -55.27
C LEU A 542 -23.30 -18.10 -55.15
N SER A 543 -22.89 -17.69 -53.97
CA SER A 543 -21.50 -17.31 -53.68
C SER A 543 -20.94 -18.08 -52.50
N TYR A 544 -19.65 -18.41 -52.59
CA TYR A 544 -18.86 -18.99 -51.51
C TYR A 544 -17.57 -18.18 -51.38
N GLY A 545 -17.17 -17.83 -50.17
CA GLY A 545 -15.95 -17.06 -49.94
C GLY A 545 -15.27 -17.37 -48.63
N ALA A 546 -14.00 -17.02 -48.57
CA ALA A 546 -13.18 -17.04 -47.36
C ALA A 546 -12.81 -15.60 -46.98
N ALA A 547 -12.89 -15.31 -45.69
CA ALA A 547 -12.53 -14.02 -45.12
C ALA A 547 -11.35 -14.21 -44.16
N ASP A 548 -10.27 -13.49 -44.41
CA ASP A 548 -9.16 -13.34 -43.49
C ASP A 548 -9.27 -11.98 -42.82
N TRP A 549 -9.29 -11.97 -41.48
CA TRP A 549 -9.39 -10.74 -40.70
C TRP A 549 -8.26 -10.60 -39.68
N THR A 550 -7.79 -9.38 -39.53
CA THR A 550 -6.80 -8.99 -38.51
C THR A 550 -7.35 -7.83 -37.72
N THR A 551 -7.18 -7.85 -36.40
CA THR A 551 -7.67 -6.83 -35.49
C THR A 551 -6.55 -6.30 -34.62
N SER A 552 -6.55 -4.99 -34.41
CA SER A 552 -5.70 -4.27 -33.48
C SER A 552 -6.58 -3.50 -32.51
N ALA A 553 -6.56 -3.87 -31.23
CA ALA A 553 -7.22 -3.11 -30.18
C ALA A 553 -6.17 -2.29 -29.41
N LEU A 554 -6.49 -1.05 -29.06
CA LEU A 554 -5.67 -0.29 -28.12
C LEU A 554 -5.74 -1.01 -26.78
N ARG A 555 -4.62 -1.59 -26.38
CA ARG A 555 -4.40 -2.10 -25.03
C ARG A 555 -3.52 -1.08 -24.29
N PRO A 556 -4.10 -0.21 -23.44
CA PRO A 556 -3.31 0.72 -22.62
C PRO A 556 -2.31 0.02 -21.69
N ILE A 557 -2.40 -1.32 -21.59
CA ILE A 557 -1.57 -2.19 -20.76
C ILE A 557 -0.13 -2.34 -21.31
N ALA A 558 0.17 -1.87 -22.54
CA ALA A 558 1.51 -2.02 -23.12
C ALA A 558 2.03 -0.73 -23.78
N SER A 559 2.42 0.26 -22.98
CA SER A 559 3.34 1.30 -23.48
C SER A 559 4.30 1.91 -22.47
N ASP A 560 4.38 1.44 -21.22
CA ASP A 560 5.45 1.89 -20.32
C ASP A 560 5.92 0.83 -19.32
N ARG A 561 6.60 -0.19 -19.85
CA ARG A 561 7.89 -0.63 -19.36
C ARG A 561 8.40 -1.70 -20.31
N ARG A 562 9.44 -1.29 -21.04
CA ARG A 562 10.47 -2.19 -21.52
C ARG A 562 10.69 -3.29 -20.49
N PHE A 563 10.42 -4.53 -20.91
CA PHE A 563 11.14 -5.73 -20.52
C PHE A 563 12.65 -5.50 -20.75
N VAL A 564 13.26 -4.67 -19.93
CA VAL A 564 14.70 -4.50 -19.84
C VAL A 564 15.07 -4.98 -18.46
N ASP A 565 15.51 -6.23 -18.42
CA ASP A 565 16.55 -6.66 -17.51
C ASP A 565 17.68 -5.63 -17.57
N GLN A 566 17.71 -4.73 -16.60
CA GLN A 566 18.96 -4.13 -16.13
C GLN A 566 19.29 -4.77 -14.78
N TYR A 567 19.64 -6.05 -14.85
CA TYR A 567 20.64 -6.61 -13.95
C TYR A 567 21.98 -5.94 -14.28
N GLN A 568 22.25 -4.77 -13.69
CA GLN A 568 23.64 -4.36 -13.48
C GLN A 568 24.11 -4.97 -12.17
N TRP A 569 24.59 -6.21 -12.28
CA TRP A 569 25.59 -6.70 -11.34
C TRP A 569 26.87 -5.93 -11.60
N ILE A 570 27.35 -5.28 -10.55
CA ILE A 570 28.68 -4.65 -10.49
C ILE A 570 29.72 -5.76 -10.72
N GLU A 571 30.42 -5.69 -11.84
CA GLU A 571 31.69 -6.37 -12.04
C GLU A 571 32.70 -5.81 -11.02
N GLN A 572 33.22 -6.68 -10.15
CA GLN A 572 34.59 -6.56 -9.69
C GLN A 572 35.35 -7.78 -10.22
N SER A 573 36.20 -7.52 -11.21
CA SER A 573 37.28 -8.39 -11.65
C SER A 573 38.51 -8.17 -10.76
N GLY A 574 39.17 -9.24 -10.32
CA GLY A 574 40.50 -9.21 -9.70
C GLY A 574 40.58 -9.96 -8.38
#